data_AF-A0AAV3ZUW0-F1
#
_entry.id   AF-A0AAV3ZUW0-F1
#
_cell.length_a   1.000
_cell.length_b   1.000
_cell.length_c   1.000
_cell.angle_alpha   90.00
_cell.angle_beta   90.00
_cell.angle_gamma   90.00
#
_symmetry.space_group_name_H-M   'P 1'
#
loop_
_entity.id
_entity.type
_entity.pdbx_description
1 polymer ?
#
loop_
_entity_poly.entity_id
_entity_poly.type
_entity_poly.pdbx_seq_one_letter_code
_entity_poly.pdbx_strand_id
1 'polypeptide(L)'
;MGLIAHTISSKSKTKRWPMLMFFNILAVGSVAASMMYNTMYPMEQISKADNRWEFQLNISKDLRLPQNERRRKTLRLHKQLTLPLIFFLAAIHSQYQHHFNHLP
;
A
#
# COMPACT_ATOMS: atom_id res chain seq x y z
N MET A 1 -14.12 -26.85 -9.07
CA MET A 1 -13.77 -25.67 -8.23
C MET A 1 -12.26 -25.45 -8.05
N GLY A 2 -11.39 -26.49 -8.09
CA GLY A 2 -9.96 -26.35 -7.77
C GLY A 2 -9.08 -25.57 -8.78
N LEU A 3 -9.38 -25.60 -10.08
CA LEU A 3 -8.51 -25.00 -11.12
C LEU A 3 -8.42 -23.47 -11.08
N ILE A 4 -9.46 -22.78 -10.62
CA ILE A 4 -9.58 -21.30 -10.69
C ILE A 4 -8.70 -20.61 -9.65
N ALA A 5 -8.53 -21.21 -8.46
CA ALA A 5 -7.70 -20.65 -7.39
C ALA A 5 -6.19 -20.76 -7.66
N HIS A 6 -5.79 -21.56 -8.65
CA HIS A 6 -4.40 -21.74 -9.04
C HIS A 6 -3.91 -20.69 -10.04
N THR A 7 -4.78 -20.19 -10.92
CA THR A 7 -4.39 -19.25 -12.00
C THR A 7 -4.06 -17.85 -11.49
N ILE A 8 -4.70 -17.41 -10.39
CA ILE A 8 -4.44 -16.11 -9.77
C ILE A 8 -4.35 -16.30 -8.25
N SER A 9 -3.23 -16.85 -7.80
CA SER A 9 -3.02 -17.22 -6.40
C SER A 9 -2.09 -16.24 -5.70
N SER A 10 -2.51 -15.69 -4.57
CA SER A 10 -1.64 -14.90 -3.66
C SER A 10 -0.71 -15.78 -2.80
N LYS A 11 -0.60 -17.08 -3.12
CA LYS A 11 0.20 -18.04 -2.38
C LYS A 11 1.67 -17.64 -2.42
N SER A 12 2.20 -17.26 -1.26
CA SER A 12 3.64 -17.10 -1.06
C SER A 12 4.22 -18.34 -0.38
N LYS A 13 5.50 -18.65 -0.68
CA LYS A 13 6.22 -19.74 -0.02
C LYS A 13 6.35 -19.42 1.47
N THR A 14 5.56 -20.09 2.30
CA THR A 14 5.53 -19.92 3.75
C THR A 14 5.62 -21.26 4.45
N LYS A 15 6.41 -21.33 5.53
CA LYS A 15 6.49 -22.51 6.43
C LYS A 15 5.42 -22.47 7.53
N ARG A 16 4.67 -21.37 7.64
CA ARG A 16 3.66 -21.15 8.69
C ARG A 16 2.30 -21.57 8.15
N TRP A 17 1.78 -22.70 8.65
CA TRP A 17 0.48 -23.23 8.22
C TRP A 17 -0.70 -22.23 8.33
N PRO A 18 -0.76 -21.31 9.33
CA PRO A 18 -1.87 -20.36 9.40
C PRO A 18 -1.85 -19.36 8.23
N MET A 19 -0.66 -19.02 7.74
CA MET A 19 -0.49 -18.11 6.61
C MET A 19 -0.95 -18.77 5.29
N LEU A 20 -0.76 -20.08 5.15
CA LEU A 20 -1.29 -20.82 4.01
C LEU A 20 -2.83 -20.80 3.99
N MET A 21 -3.45 -21.00 5.16
CA MET A 21 -4.91 -20.91 5.30
C MET A 21 -5.42 -19.50 4.99
N PHE A 22 -4.73 -18.47 5.47
CA PHE A 22 -5.04 -17.08 5.16
C PHE A 22 -5.03 -16.82 3.64
N PHE A 23 -3.99 -17.28 2.92
CA PHE A 23 -3.95 -17.13 1.45
C PHE A 23 -5.09 -17.88 0.74
N ASN A 24 -5.48 -19.05 1.24
CA ASN A 24 -6.61 -19.79 0.67
C ASN A 24 -7.94 -19.06 0.88
N ILE A 25 -8.15 -18.48 2.07
CA ILE A 25 -9.34 -17.66 2.36
C ILE A 25 -9.41 -16.46 1.41
N LEU A 26 -8.29 -15.77 1.20
CA LEU A 26 -8.22 -14.65 0.24
C LEU A 26 -8.52 -15.09 -1.20
N ALA A 27 -8.01 -16.25 -1.62
CA ALA A 27 -8.27 -16.77 -2.96
C ALA A 27 -9.76 -17.11 -3.15
N VAL A 28 -10.39 -17.78 -2.19
CA VAL A 28 -11.83 -18.10 -2.25
C VAL A 28 -12.68 -16.84 -2.18
N GLY A 29 -12.35 -15.92 -1.28
CA GLY A 29 -13.06 -14.64 -1.12
C GLY A 29 -13.01 -13.77 -2.37
N SER A 30 -11.85 -13.69 -3.04
CA SER A 30 -11.73 -12.90 -4.28
C SER A 30 -12.53 -13.49 -5.44
N VAL A 31 -12.61 -14.83 -5.54
CA VAL A 31 -13.46 -15.50 -6.54
C VAL A 31 -14.94 -15.22 -6.27
N ALA A 32 -15.38 -15.37 -5.01
CA ALA A 32 -16.77 -15.10 -4.62
C ALA A 32 -17.15 -13.64 -4.88
N ALA A 33 -16.30 -12.69 -4.48
CA ALA A 33 -16.52 -11.27 -4.72
C ALA A 33 -16.58 -10.93 -6.22
N SER A 34 -15.73 -11.53 -7.05
CA SER A 34 -15.75 -11.35 -8.50
C SER A 34 -17.05 -11.88 -9.12
N MET A 35 -17.56 -13.01 -8.62
CA MET A 35 -18.85 -13.55 -9.08
C MET A 35 -20.01 -12.60 -8.71
N MET A 36 -20.05 -12.09 -7.47
CA MET A 36 -21.06 -11.12 -7.04
C MET A 36 -21.00 -9.82 -7.86
N TYR A 37 -19.78 -9.32 -8.11
CA TYR A 37 -19.59 -8.12 -8.91
C TYR A 37 -20.12 -8.31 -10.34
N ASN A 38 -19.81 -9.44 -10.97
CA ASN A 38 -20.30 -9.74 -12.32
C ASN A 38 -21.83 -9.95 -12.37
N THR A 39 -22.45 -10.39 -11.27
CA THR A 39 -23.92 -10.47 -11.20
C THR A 39 -24.59 -9.10 -11.07
N MET A 40 -23.95 -8.14 -10.40
CA MET A 40 -24.46 -6.76 -10.27
C MET A 40 -24.17 -5.92 -11.52
N TYR A 41 -23.02 -6.16 -12.17
CA TYR A 41 -22.54 -5.40 -13.32
C TYR A 41 -22.11 -6.37 -14.44
N PRO A 42 -23.07 -6.89 -15.23
CA PRO A 42 -22.77 -7.84 -16.30
C PRO A 42 -21.92 -7.15 -17.39
N MET A 43 -20.67 -7.58 -17.51
CA MET A 43 -19.75 -7.15 -18.58
C MET A 43 -20.03 -8.01 -19.83
N GLU A 44 -20.72 -7.44 -20.82
CA GLU A 44 -21.20 -8.19 -21.99
C GLU A 44 -20.13 -8.53 -23.04
N GLN A 45 -18.93 -7.93 -22.97
CA GLN A 45 -17.95 -8.00 -24.08
C GLN A 45 -16.54 -8.52 -23.72
N ILE A 46 -16.28 -8.86 -22.47
CA ILE A 46 -14.93 -9.22 -22.01
C ILE A 46 -14.86 -10.72 -21.65
N SER A 47 -13.75 -11.38 -21.97
CA SER A 47 -13.54 -12.78 -21.60
C SER A 47 -13.61 -12.96 -20.08
N LYS A 48 -14.09 -14.11 -19.61
CA LYS A 48 -14.20 -14.39 -18.16
C LYS A 48 -12.86 -14.29 -17.41
N ALA A 49 -11.74 -14.51 -18.10
CA ALA A 49 -10.41 -14.41 -17.50
C ALA A 49 -9.98 -12.95 -17.35
N ASP A 50 -10.20 -12.14 -18.39
CA ASP A 50 -9.83 -10.71 -18.41
C ASP A 50 -10.68 -9.92 -17.40
N ASN A 51 -11.97 -10.25 -17.29
CA ASN A 51 -12.87 -9.68 -16.26
C ASN A 51 -12.35 -9.90 -14.84
N ARG A 52 -11.78 -11.08 -14.56
CA ARG A 52 -11.23 -11.40 -13.23
C ARG A 52 -9.94 -10.66 -12.95
N TRP A 53 -9.07 -10.57 -13.96
CA TRP A 53 -7.83 -9.81 -13.87
C TRP A 53 -8.11 -8.33 -13.61
N GLU A 54 -9.01 -7.72 -14.38
CA GLU A 54 -9.42 -6.34 -14.23
C GLU A 54 -10.06 -6.07 -12.86
N PHE A 55 -10.97 -6.94 -12.42
CA PHE A 55 -11.57 -6.88 -11.09
C PHE A 55 -10.50 -6.87 -9.98
N GLN A 56 -9.52 -7.78 -10.06
CA GLN A 56 -8.45 -7.83 -9.07
C GLN A 56 -7.55 -6.59 -9.11
N LEU A 57 -7.25 -6.07 -10.30
CA LEU A 57 -6.49 -4.82 -10.45
C LEU A 57 -7.22 -3.65 -9.78
N ASN A 58 -8.52 -3.51 -10.01
CA ASN A 58 -9.33 -2.43 -9.43
C ASN A 58 -9.38 -2.55 -7.90
N ILE A 59 -9.66 -3.73 -7.36
CA ILE A 59 -9.58 -3.97 -5.90
C ILE A 59 -8.19 -3.65 -5.36
N SER A 60 -7.13 -4.03 -6.07
CA SER A 60 -5.77 -3.77 -5.61
C SER A 60 -5.45 -2.28 -5.53
N LYS A 61 -6.02 -1.46 -6.42
CA LYS A 61 -5.89 -0.01 -6.37
C LYS A 61 -6.66 0.55 -5.18
N ASP A 62 -7.92 0.17 -5.02
CA ASP A 62 -8.80 0.66 -3.95
C ASP A 62 -8.26 0.35 -2.56
N LEU A 63 -7.70 -0.86 -2.36
CA LEU A 63 -7.09 -1.25 -1.08
C LEU A 63 -5.80 -0.47 -0.77
N ARG A 64 -5.01 -0.10 -1.79
CA ARG A 64 -3.71 0.56 -1.60
C ARG A 64 -3.80 2.07 -1.52
N LEU A 65 -4.81 2.69 -2.15
CA LEU A 65 -4.97 4.14 -2.23
C LEU A 65 -4.96 4.82 -0.85
N PRO A 66 -5.77 4.40 0.14
CA PRO A 66 -5.78 5.03 1.46
C PRO A 66 -4.44 4.94 2.18
N GLN A 67 -3.74 3.81 2.07
CA GLN A 67 -2.42 3.63 2.67
C GLN A 67 -1.36 4.51 1.99
N ASN A 68 -1.41 4.63 0.66
CA ASN A 68 -0.50 5.48 -0.10
C ASN A 68 -0.72 6.96 0.23
N GLU A 69 -1.96 7.40 0.38
CA GLU A 69 -2.27 8.77 0.81
C GLU A 69 -1.74 9.07 2.22
N ARG A 70 -1.93 8.16 3.16
CA ARG A 70 -1.37 8.28 4.53
C ARG A 70 0.16 8.39 4.50
N ARG A 71 0.83 7.56 3.69
CA ARG A 71 2.29 7.64 3.50
C ARG A 71 2.71 8.99 2.92
N ARG A 72 2.01 9.49 1.90
CA ARG A 72 2.29 10.81 1.30
C ARG A 72 2.13 11.95 2.31
N LYS A 73 1.07 11.94 3.13
CA LYS A 73 0.86 12.94 4.20
C LYS A 73 1.99 12.90 5.24
N THR A 74 2.37 11.71 5.68
CA THR A 74 3.48 11.52 6.65
C THR A 74 4.80 12.04 6.10
N LEU A 75 5.12 11.75 4.84
CA LEU A 75 6.33 12.26 4.18
C LEU A 75 6.33 13.79 4.02
N ARG A 76 5.17 14.38 3.75
CA ARG A 76 5.02 15.85 3.69
C ARG A 76 5.26 16.48 5.05
N LEU A 77 4.66 15.93 6.11
CA LEU A 77 4.86 16.39 7.49
C LEU A 77 6.33 16.28 7.91
N HIS A 78 6.97 15.14 7.61
CA HIS A 78 8.39 14.98 7.90
C HIS A 78 9.23 16.06 7.23
N LYS A 79 9.05 16.29 5.92
CA LYS A 79 9.78 17.35 5.20
C LYS A 79 9.51 18.75 5.76
N GLN A 80 8.26 19.04 6.13
CA GLN A 80 7.88 20.32 6.71
C GLN A 80 8.45 20.55 8.11
N LEU A 81 8.70 19.49 8.89
CA LEU A 81 9.24 19.61 10.25
C LEU A 81 10.77 19.53 10.27
N THR A 82 11.38 18.65 9.49
CA THR A 82 12.83 18.42 9.58
C THR A 82 13.67 19.53 8.96
N LEU A 83 13.24 20.11 7.82
CA LEU A 83 14.00 21.20 7.20
C LEU A 83 14.10 22.45 8.09
N PRO A 84 12.99 23.02 8.60
CA PRO A 84 13.09 24.20 9.47
C PRO A 84 13.79 23.89 10.80
N LEU A 85 13.66 22.68 11.34
CA LEU A 85 14.35 22.29 12.57
C LEU A 85 15.88 22.20 12.38
N ILE A 86 16.34 21.70 11.23
CA ILE A 86 17.77 21.71 10.85
C ILE A 86 18.27 23.15 10.69
N PHE A 87 17.53 24.02 10.01
CA PHE A 87 17.90 25.44 9.87
C PHE A 87 17.93 26.16 11.22
N PHE A 88 16.97 25.88 12.10
CA PHE A 88 16.92 26.45 13.45
C PHE A 88 18.12 26.01 14.31
N LEU A 89 18.44 24.71 14.30
CA LEU A 89 19.62 24.20 15.00
C LEU A 89 20.94 24.75 14.43
N ALA A 90 21.04 24.89 13.10
CA ALA A 90 22.21 25.51 12.46
C ALA A 90 22.35 26.99 12.81
N ALA A 91 21.24 27.72 12.90
CA ALA A 91 21.22 29.12 13.32
C ALA A 91 21.66 29.30 14.78
N ILE A 92 21.17 28.43 15.68
CA ILE A 92 21.61 28.41 17.08
C ILE A 92 23.11 28.10 17.15
N HIS A 93 23.59 27.09 16.44
CA HIS A 93 25.01 26.73 16.44
C HIS A 93 25.90 27.89 15.94
N SER A 94 25.49 28.58 14.88
CA SER A 94 26.18 29.76 14.36
C SER A 94 26.20 30.92 15.36
N GLN A 95 25.08 31.19 16.05
CA GLN A 95 25.03 32.21 17.11
C GLN A 95 25.96 31.87 18.27
N TYR A 96 26.02 30.61 18.70
CA TYR A 96 26.93 30.17 19.76
C TYR A 96 28.41 30.30 19.36
N GLN A 97 28.78 29.95 18.12
CA GLN A 97 30.16 30.14 17.64
C GLN A 97 30.56 31.62 17.59
N HIS A 98 29.68 32.50 17.13
CA HIS A 98 29.95 33.94 17.15
C HIS A 98 30.08 34.49 18.58
N HIS A 99 29.32 33.98 19.53
CA HIS A 99 29.37 34.45 20.93
C HIS A 99 30.66 34.01 21.67
N PHE A 100 31.24 32.85 21.32
CA PHE A 100 32.48 32.35 21.91
C PHE A 100 33.75 32.96 21.31
N ASN A 101 33.73 33.40 20.04
CA ASN A 101 34.88 34.03 19.39
C ASN A 101 35.14 35.49 19.85
N HIS A 102 34.28 36.05 20.69
CA HIS A 102 34.40 37.41 21.26
C HIS A 102 34.71 37.44 22.76
N LEU A 103 34.98 36.30 23.39
CA LEU A 103 35.50 36.25 24.75
C LEU A 103 37.05 36.35 24.69
N PRO A 104 37.67 37.28 25.43
CA PRO A 104 39.12 37.50 25.44
C PRO A 104 39.90 36.36 26.10
#